data_AF-A0A0N8VMA7-F1
#
_entry.id   AF-A0A0N8VMA7-F1
#
_cell.length_a   1.000
_cell.length_b   1.000
_cell.length_c   1.000
_cell.angle_alpha   90.00
_cell.angle_beta   90.00
_cell.angle_gamma   90.00
#
_symmetry.space_group_name_H-M   'P 1'
#
loop_
_entity.id
_entity.type
_entity.pdbx_description
1 polymer ?
#
loop_
_entity_poly.entity_id
_entity_poly.type
_entity_poly.pdbx_seq_one_letter_code
_entity_poly.pdbx_strand_id
1 'polypeptide(L)'
;MISGEEISLENPWRKTTENENYKFDRLTDECEELYMKDIGSGDFILACLKKNKSWDFYWATPKKNELVPLADEIKEEITPPK
;
A
#
# COMPACT_ATOMS: atom_id res chain seq x y z
N MET A 1 3.87 -2.00 -28.16
CA MET A 1 2.72 -2.41 -27.33
C MET A 1 3.24 -2.48 -25.92
N ILE A 2 3.01 -1.42 -25.12
CA ILE A 2 3.35 -1.45 -23.70
C ILE A 2 2.36 -2.44 -23.11
N SER A 3 2.86 -3.59 -22.65
CA SER A 3 2.05 -4.62 -22.02
C SER A 3 1.38 -3.94 -20.82
N GLY A 4 0.08 -3.66 -20.95
CA GLY A 4 -0.72 -3.11 -19.87
C GLY A 4 -0.85 -4.20 -18.83
N GLU A 5 0.07 -4.21 -17.86
CA GLU A 5 -0.20 -4.87 -16.60
C GLU A 5 -1.38 -4.11 -15.98
N GLU A 6 -2.56 -4.74 -16.00
CA GLU A 6 -3.79 -4.19 -15.44
C GLU A 6 -3.61 -4.05 -13.92
N ILE A 7 -3.22 -2.86 -13.49
CA ILE A 7 -3.16 -2.51 -12.07
C ILE A 7 -4.60 -2.52 -11.54
N SER A 8 -4.94 -3.55 -10.78
CA SER A 8 -6.30 -3.72 -10.26
C SER A 8 -6.50 -2.92 -8.98
N LEU A 9 -6.84 -1.64 -9.14
CA LEU A 9 -7.28 -0.77 -8.04
C LEU A 9 -8.69 -1.09 -7.55
N GLU A 10 -9.30 -2.21 -7.92
CA GLU A 10 -10.62 -2.63 -7.43
C GLU A 10 -10.54 -3.61 -6.26
N ASN A 11 -9.37 -4.20 -6.00
CA ASN A 11 -9.22 -5.17 -4.91
C ASN A 11 -9.53 -4.55 -3.54
N PRO A 12 -10.14 -5.30 -2.61
CA PRO A 12 -10.47 -4.77 -1.31
C PRO A 12 -9.21 -4.54 -0.47
N TRP A 13 -9.29 -3.55 0.43
CA TRP A 13 -8.29 -3.40 1.49
C TRP A 13 -8.37 -4.57 2.47
N ARG A 14 -7.22 -5.05 2.91
CA ARG A 14 -7.11 -5.96 4.03
C ARG A 14 -6.09 -5.45 5.03
N LYS A 15 -6.31 -5.72 6.31
CA LYS A 15 -5.31 -5.43 7.34
C LYS A 15 -4.09 -6.31 7.12
N THR A 16 -2.90 -5.75 7.30
CA THR A 16 -1.65 -6.51 7.21
C THR A 16 -1.53 -7.50 8.36
N THR A 17 -0.92 -8.65 8.10
CA THR A 17 -0.59 -9.64 9.15
C THR A 17 0.75 -9.31 9.82
N GLU A 18 1.04 -9.88 10.99
CA GLU A 18 2.33 -9.67 11.68
C GLU A 18 3.55 -10.03 10.82
N ASN A 19 3.45 -11.10 10.04
CA ASN A 19 4.52 -11.52 9.13
C ASN A 19 4.75 -10.53 7.98
N GLU A 20 3.70 -9.83 7.56
CA GLU A 20 3.78 -8.82 6.50
C GLU A 20 4.27 -7.49 7.06
N ASN A 21 3.84 -7.13 8.27
CA ASN A 21 4.34 -5.98 9.02
C ASN A 21 5.86 -6.02 9.15
N TYR A 22 6.44 -7.20 9.41
CA TYR A 22 7.89 -7.37 9.47
C TYR A 22 8.62 -6.96 8.18
N LYS A 23 7.97 -7.10 7.01
CA LYS A 23 8.54 -6.65 5.72
C LYS A 23 8.48 -5.13 5.55
N PHE A 24 7.63 -4.48 6.33
CA PHE A 24 7.37 -3.03 6.29
C PHE A 24 7.66 -2.38 7.64
N ASP A 25 8.62 -2.93 8.39
CA ASP A 25 8.98 -2.53 9.77
C ASP A 25 9.19 -1.01 9.93
N ARG A 26 9.66 -0.35 8.86
CA ARG A 26 9.83 1.11 8.81
C ARG A 26 8.52 1.89 8.93
N LEU A 27 7.39 1.33 8.47
CA LEU A 27 6.08 1.96 8.52
C LEU A 27 5.33 1.66 9.82
N THR A 28 5.58 0.51 10.44
CA THR A 28 4.80 0.05 11.61
C THR A 28 5.00 0.93 12.85
N ASP A 29 6.08 1.70 12.94
CA ASP A 29 6.30 2.65 14.04
C ASP A 29 5.52 3.97 13.84
N GLU A 30 5.26 4.35 12.58
CA GLU A 30 4.59 5.60 12.20
C GLU A 30 3.07 5.43 12.02
N CYS A 31 2.63 4.24 11.61
CA CYS A 31 1.23 3.91 11.36
C CYS A 31 0.55 3.36 12.62
N GLU A 32 -0.60 3.91 13.00
CA GLU A 32 -1.50 3.26 13.97
C GLU A 32 -2.09 1.98 13.38
N GLU A 33 -2.48 2.03 12.11
CA GLU A 33 -3.01 0.88 11.39
C GLU A 33 -2.41 0.81 9.99
N LEU A 34 -2.08 -0.41 9.57
CA LEU A 34 -1.55 -0.68 8.25
C LEU A 34 -2.50 -1.61 7.51
N TYR A 35 -2.92 -1.16 6.34
CA TYR A 35 -3.72 -1.93 5.40
C TYR A 35 -2.91 -2.14 4.13
N MET A 36 -3.21 -3.21 3.44
CA MET A 36 -2.64 -3.48 2.13
C MET A 36 -3.72 -3.90 1.15
N LYS A 37 -3.41 -3.72 -0.12
CA LYS A 37 -4.23 -4.10 -1.24
C LYS A 37 -3.32 -4.63 -2.34
N ASP A 38 -3.67 -5.79 -2.86
CA ASP A 38 -2.99 -6.37 -4.02
C ASP A 38 -3.36 -5.58 -5.27
N ILE A 39 -2.36 -5.19 -6.07
CA ILE A 39 -2.59 -4.46 -7.32
C ILE A 39 -2.13 -5.24 -8.56
N GLY A 40 -1.82 -6.53 -8.40
CA GLY A 40 -1.28 -7.39 -9.45
C GLY A 40 0.24 -7.48 -9.45
N SER A 41 0.77 -8.44 -10.23
CA SER A 41 2.21 -8.68 -10.44
C SER A 41 3.06 -8.96 -9.19
N GLY A 42 2.42 -9.17 -8.03
CA GLY A 42 3.06 -9.32 -6.74
C GLY A 42 3.44 -7.99 -6.09
N ASP A 43 2.84 -6.89 -6.55
CA ASP A 43 2.93 -5.56 -6.00
C ASP A 43 1.69 -5.23 -5.17
N PHE A 44 1.86 -4.35 -4.19
CA PHE A 44 0.83 -3.98 -3.24
C PHE A 44 0.81 -2.47 -3.04
N ILE A 45 -0.39 -1.93 -2.79
CA ILE A 45 -0.53 -0.62 -2.18
C ILE A 45 -0.71 -0.82 -0.68
N LEU A 46 0.09 -0.11 0.11
CA LEU A 46 -0.07 0.01 1.55
C LEU A 46 -0.78 1.31 1.88
N ALA A 47 -1.74 1.26 2.79
CA ALA A 47 -2.38 2.41 3.39
C ALA A 47 -2.02 2.45 4.88
N CYS A 48 -1.31 3.51 5.26
CA CYS A 48 -0.87 3.81 6.61
C CYS A 48 -1.80 4.84 7.23
N LEU A 49 -2.57 4.44 8.26
CA LEU A 49 -3.30 5.38 9.08
C LEU A 49 -2.35 5.98 10.11
N LYS A 50 -2.01 7.26 9.97
CA LYS A 50 -1.19 7.98 10.93
C LYS A 50 -1.99 8.33 12.19
N LYS A 51 -1.27 8.59 13.29
CA LYS A 51 -1.83 9.01 14.59
C LYS A 51 -2.72 10.25 14.52
N ASN A 52 -2.50 11.11 13.53
CA ASN A 52 -3.34 12.28 13.25
C ASN A 52 -4.60 11.96 12.42
N LYS A 53 -4.96 10.68 12.28
CA LYS A 53 -6.09 10.19 11.48
C LYS A 53 -6.01 10.54 10.00
N SER A 54 -4.81 10.77 9.48
CA SER A 54 -4.56 10.95 8.05
C SER A 54 -4.03 9.67 7.41
N TRP A 55 -4.38 9.45 6.14
CA TRP A 55 -3.91 8.30 5.37
C TRP A 55 -2.70 8.68 4.53
N ASP A 56 -1.64 7.89 4.63
CA ASP A 56 -0.54 7.89 3.66
C ASP A 56 -0.51 6.58 2.89
N PHE A 57 -0.16 6.68 1.62
CA PHE A 57 -0.15 5.52 0.73
C PHE A 57 1.25 5.26 0.18
N TYR A 58 1.62 3.99 0.12
CA TYR A 58 2.91 3.54 -0.40
C TYR A 58 2.72 2.41 -1.41
N TRP A 59 3.54 2.39 -2.44
CA TRP A 59 3.69 1.24 -3.32
C TRP A 59 4.78 0.34 -2.74
N ALA A 60 4.43 -0.92 -2.51
CA ALA A 60 5.32 -1.95 -2.03
C ALA A 60 5.55 -3.01 -3.13
N THR A 61 6.81 -3.25 -3.48
CA THR A 61 7.24 -4.31 -4.38
C THR A 61 8.15 -5.28 -3.63
N PRO A 62 7.59 -6.31 -2.96
CA PRO A 62 8.36 -7.28 -2.19
C PRO A 62 9.45 -7.99 -2.99
N LYS A 63 9.23 -8.22 -4.29
CA LYS A 63 10.23 -8.85 -5.18
C LYS A 63 11.52 -8.05 -5.30
N LYS A 64 11.43 -6.72 -5.20
CA LYS A 64 12.58 -5.80 -5.30
C LYS A 64 12.96 -5.21 -3.93
N ASN A 65 12.24 -5.58 -2.88
CA ASN A 65 12.36 -4.96 -1.56
C ASN A 65 12.23 -3.43 -1.61
N GLU A 66 11.35 -2.93 -2.49
CA GLU A 66 11.11 -1.51 -2.68
C GLU A 66 9.82 -1.08 -1.99
N LEU A 67 9.90 0.09 -1.34
CA LEU A 67 8.78 0.76 -0.72
C LEU A 67 8.89 2.24 -1.06
N VAL A 68 7.98 2.75 -1.87
CA VAL A 68 7.99 4.14 -2.33
C VAL A 68 6.66 4.80 -1.99
N PRO A 69 6.65 6.06 -1.51
CA PRO A 69 5.42 6.80 -1.32
C PRO A 69 4.73 6.98 -2.67
N LEU A 70 3.41 6.78 -2.70
CA LEU A 70 2.62 7.04 -3.90
C LEU A 70 2.64 8.53 -4.23
N ALA A 71 2.68 8.86 -5.52
CA ALA A 71 2.53 10.22 -6.00
C ALA A 71 1.11 10.73 -5.70
N ASP A 72 0.96 12.03 -5.43
CA ASP A 72 -0.34 12.61 -5.02
C ASP A 72 -1.43 12.39 -6.07
N GLU A 73 -1.09 12.39 -7.37
CA GLU A 73 -2.03 12.09 -8.46
C GLU A 73 -2.71 10.72 -8.29
N ILE A 74 -1.96 9.70 -7.85
CA ILE A 74 -2.50 8.35 -7.64
C ILE A 74 -3.25 8.29 -6.30
N LYS A 75 -2.81 9.07 -5.29
CA LYS A 75 -3.52 9.12 -4.00
C LYS A 75 -4.95 9.63 -4.15
N GLU A 76 -5.20 10.57 -5.06
CA GLU A 76 -6.54 11.12 -5.31
C GLU A 76 -7.49 10.06 -5.92
N GLU A 77 -6.96 9.11 -6.68
CA GLU A 77 -7.75 8.02 -7.27
C GLU A 77 -7.95 6.84 -6.30
N ILE A 78 -7.18 6.78 -5.21
CA ILE A 78 -7.26 5.71 -4.22
C ILE A 78 -8.27 6.07 -3.12
N THR A 79 -9.30 5.25 -2.99
CA THR A 79 -10.19 5.33 -1.82
C THR A 79 -9.52 4.65 -0.62
N PRO A 80 -9.33 5.34 0.54
CA PRO A 80 -8.77 4.73 1.74
C PRO A 80 -9.63 3.58 2.30
N PRO A 81 -9.06 2.74 3.18
CA PRO A 81 -9.82 1.76 3.96
C PRO A 81 -10.91 2.44 4.80
N LYS A 82 -12.07 1.80 4.93
CA LYS A 82 -13.17 2.21 5.81
C LYS A 82 -13.08 1.57 7.19
#